data_AF-A0A1A8QIY5-F1
#
_entry.id   AF-A0A1A8QIY5-F1
#
_cell.length_a   1.000
_cell.length_b   1.000
_cell.length_c   1.000
_cell.angle_alpha   90.00
_cell.angle_beta   90.00
_cell.angle_gamma   90.00
#
_symmetry.space_group_name_H-M   'P 1'
#
loop_
_entity.id
_entity.type
_entity.pdbx_description
1 polymer ?
#
loop_
_entity_poly.entity_id
_entity_poly.type
_entity_poly.pdbx_seq_one_letter_code
_entity_poly.pdbx_strand_id
1 'polypeptide(L)' 'GGLTKADRELIIVATSSHNKCLYCVVSHSALHRVYSKKPTLSDQVIVNYQIADLTPRERAMLDFAMAVCRCDTITDEHFL' A
#
# COMPACT_ATOMS: atom_id res chain seq x y z
N GLY A 1 8.16 -15.69 0.17
CA GLY A 1 8.64 -14.31 0.38
C GLY A 1 8.22 -13.79 1.74
N GLY A 2 8.90 -12.78 2.28
CA GLY A 2 8.71 -12.24 3.65
C GLY A 2 7.54 -11.27 3.85
N LEU A 3 6.69 -11.09 2.84
CA LEU A 3 5.46 -10.28 2.95
C LEU A 3 4.29 -11.13 3.46
N THR A 4 3.63 -10.63 4.50
CA THR A 4 2.37 -11.18 5.00
C THR A 4 1.24 -11.00 3.99
N LYS A 5 0.08 -11.61 4.23
CA LYS A 5 -1.11 -11.35 3.40
C LYS A 5 -1.56 -9.89 3.51
N ALA A 6 -1.56 -9.33 4.72
CA ALA A 6 -1.90 -7.93 4.93
C ALA A 6 -0.97 -6.98 4.17
N ASP A 7 0.35 -7.23 4.21
CA ASP A 7 1.34 -6.41 3.47
C ASP A 7 1.02 -6.35 1.97
N ARG A 8 0.71 -7.50 1.37
CA ARG A 8 0.42 -7.57 -0.07
C ARG A 8 -0.86 -6.82 -0.43
N GLU A 9 -1.92 -7.01 0.36
CA GLU A 9 -3.17 -6.27 0.14
C GLU A 9 -2.96 -4.76 0.31
N LEU A 10 -2.13 -4.33 1.26
CA LEU A 10 -1.85 -2.91 1.48
C LEU A 10 -1.11 -2.28 0.28
N ILE A 11 -0.15 -3.00 -0.33
CA ILE A 11 0.49 -2.59 -1.59
C ILE A 11 -0.54 -2.44 -2.71
N ILE A 12 -1.44 -3.43 -2.85
CA ILE A 12 -2.47 -3.41 -3.89
C ILE A 12 -3.40 -2.21 -3.67
N VAL A 13 -3.83 -1.93 -2.44
CA VAL A 13 -4.69 -0.77 -2.11
C VAL A 13 -4.01 0.54 -2.48
N ALA A 14 -2.75 0.74 -2.10
CA ALA A 14 -2.02 1.98 -2.39
C ALA A 14 -1.88 2.24 -3.89
N THR A 15 -1.41 1.24 -4.65
CA THR A 15 -1.21 1.35 -6.10
C THR A 15 -2.54 1.45 -6.85
N SER A 16 -3.59 0.76 -6.38
CA SER A 16 -4.94 0.86 -6.96
C SER A 16 -5.57 2.22 -6.72
N SER A 17 -5.32 2.85 -5.56
CA SER A 17 -5.75 4.22 -5.28
C SER A 17 -5.10 5.20 -6.27
N HIS A 18 -3.78 5.09 -6.48
CA HIS A 18 -3.06 5.90 -7.47
C HIS A 18 -3.62 5.73 -8.89
N ASN A 19 -3.88 4.49 -9.30
CA ASN A 19 -4.42 4.14 -10.61
C ASN A 19 -5.93 4.36 -10.75
N LYS A 20 -6.62 4.85 -9.71
CA LYS A 20 -8.06 5.08 -9.67
C LYS A 20 -8.88 3.83 -10.03
N CYS A 21 -8.39 2.64 -9.69
CA CYS A 21 -9.07 1.39 -9.97
C CYS A 21 -10.08 1.07 -8.88
N LEU A 22 -11.33 1.52 -9.06
CA LEU A 22 -12.42 1.37 -8.08
C LEU A 22 -12.60 -0.10 -7.63
N TYR A 23 -12.60 -1.04 -8.58
CA TYR A 23 -12.80 -2.45 -8.28
C TYR A 23 -11.74 -2.99 -7.32
N CYS A 24 -10.46 -2.70 -7.61
CA CYS A 24 -9.35 -3.16 -6.79
C CYS A 24 -9.34 -2.46 -5.43
N VAL A 25 -9.59 -1.15 -5.39
CA VAL A 25 -9.70 -0.39 -4.14
C VAL A 25 -10.75 -1.02 -3.22
N VAL A 26 -11.95 -1.30 -3.72
CA VAL A 26 -13.01 -1.90 -2.90
C VAL A 26 -12.66 -3.32 -2.44
N SER A 27 -12.25 -4.17 -3.37
CA SER A 27 -12.05 -5.60 -3.12
C SER A 27 -10.84 -5.86 -2.21
N HIS A 28 -9.70 -5.24 -2.50
CA HIS A 28 -8.47 -5.47 -1.75
C HIS A 28 -8.48 -4.74 -0.40
N SER A 29 -9.22 -3.64 -0.25
CA SER A 29 -9.42 -3.04 1.08
C SER A 29 -10.22 -3.96 2.00
N ALA A 30 -11.21 -4.68 1.47
CA ALA A 30 -11.95 -5.66 2.27
C ALA A 30 -11.04 -6.81 2.72
N LEU A 31 -10.21 -7.34 1.82
CA LEU A 31 -9.23 -8.38 2.17
C LEU A 31 -8.18 -7.87 3.16
N HIS A 32 -7.66 -6.66 2.96
CA HIS A 32 -6.72 -6.03 3.89
C HIS A 32 -7.31 -5.96 5.31
N ARG A 33 -8.57 -5.53 5.47
CA ARG A 33 -9.24 -5.49 6.78
C ARG A 33 -9.33 -6.87 7.43
N VAL A 34 -9.65 -7.91 6.65
CA VAL A 34 -9.73 -9.29 7.13
C VAL A 34 -8.38 -9.79 7.66
N TYR A 35 -7.28 -9.47 6.96
CA TYR A 35 -5.94 -9.95 7.31
C TYR A 35 -5.24 -9.11 8.38
N SER A 36 -5.28 -7.78 8.29
CA SER A 36 -4.57 -6.87 9.18
C SER A 36 -5.23 -6.71 10.54
N LYS A 37 -6.54 -6.94 10.64
CA LYS A 37 -7.38 -6.57 11.80
C LYS A 37 -7.35 -5.07 12.14
N LYS A 38 -6.85 -4.22 11.23
CA LYS A 38 -6.89 -2.75 11.33
C LYS A 38 -8.03 -2.24 10.44
N PRO A 39 -9.22 -1.91 10.98
CA PRO A 39 -10.41 -1.63 10.18
C PRO A 39 -10.28 -0.38 9.30
N THR A 40 -9.47 0.60 9.69
CA THR A 40 -9.40 1.92 9.03
C THR A 40 -8.14 2.16 8.20
N LEU A 41 -7.11 1.31 8.32
CA LEU A 41 -5.81 1.60 7.70
C LEU A 41 -5.88 1.63 6.16
N SER A 42 -6.67 0.75 5.54
CA SER A 42 -6.89 0.79 4.09
C SER A 42 -7.47 2.12 3.63
N ASP A 43 -8.42 2.67 4.40
CA ASP A 43 -9.15 3.87 4.03
C ASP A 43 -8.26 5.11 4.17
N GLN A 44 -7.39 5.13 5.19
CA GLN A 44 -6.34 6.13 5.32
C GLN A 44 -5.38 6.10 4.13
N VAL A 45 -4.93 4.90 3.71
CA VAL A 45 -4.04 4.73 2.55
C VAL A 45 -4.71 5.17 1.25
N ILE A 46 -6.00 4.88 1.07
CA ILE A 46 -6.76 5.33 -0.11
C ILE A 46 -6.77 6.86 -0.19
N VAL A 47 -7.07 7.55 0.93
CA VAL A 47 -7.17 9.01 0.97
C VAL A 47 -5.80 9.67 0.83
N ASN A 48 -4.85 9.30 1.68
CA ASN A 48 -3.48 9.78 1.62
C ASN A 48 -2.54 8.88 2.43
N TYR A 49 -1.87 7.94 1.76
CA TYR A 49 -0.89 7.05 2.39
C TYR A 49 0.31 7.75 3.05
N GLN A 50 0.62 9.02 2.71
CA GLN A 50 1.73 9.75 3.31
C GLN A 50 1.48 10.13 4.78
N ILE A 51 0.21 10.25 5.18
CA ILE A 51 -0.21 10.60 6.55
C ILE A 51 -0.95 9.44 7.24
N ALA A 52 -1.03 8.28 6.61
CA ALA A 52 -1.66 7.11 7.18
C ALA A 52 -0.83 6.55 8.35
N ASP A 53 -1.51 5.91 9.30
CA ASP A 53 -0.91 5.26 10.48
C ASP A 53 -0.15 3.97 10.09
N LEU A 54 0.98 4.17 9.41
CA LEU A 54 1.88 3.13 8.91
C LEU A 54 3.08 2.99 9.85
N THR A 55 3.44 1.75 10.16
CA THR A 55 4.74 1.44 10.74
C THR A 55 5.86 1.84 9.76
N PRO A 56 7.10 2.07 10.24
CA PRO A 56 8.22 2.38 9.36
C PRO A 56 8.43 1.35 8.25
N ARG A 57 8.22 0.07 8.55
CA ARG A 57 8.28 -1.01 7.56
C ARG A 57 7.18 -0.93 6.51
N GLU A 58 5.93 -0.71 6.93
CA GLU A 58 4.81 -0.53 5.98
C GLU A 58 5.04 0.71 5.11
N ARG A 59 5.56 1.80 5.67
CA ARG A 59 5.87 3.04 4.95
C ARG A 59 6.89 2.81 3.84
N ALA A 60 8.05 2.24 4.17
CA ALA A 60 9.12 1.94 3.21
C ALA A 60 8.65 0.99 2.10
N MET A 61 7.89 -0.04 2.46
CA MET A 61 7.29 -0.96 1.50
C MET A 61 6.36 -0.23 0.50
N LEU A 62 5.52 0.67 0.98
CA LEU A 62 4.62 1.45 0.11
C LEU A 62 5.36 2.51 -0.70
N ASP A 63 6.42 3.13 -0.17
CA ASP A 63 7.24 4.09 -0.93
C ASP A 63 7.85 3.44 -2.16
N PHE A 64 8.46 2.27 -1.98
CA PHE A 64 9.01 1.50 -3.10
C PHE A 64 7.93 1.08 -4.09
N ALA A 65 6.81 0.51 -3.61
CA ALA A 65 5.71 0.08 -4.48
C ALA A 65 5.12 1.25 -5.28
N MET A 66 5.00 2.42 -4.67
CA MET A 66 4.48 3.61 -5.32
C MET A 66 5.47 4.22 -6.31
N ALA A 67 6.78 4.15 -6.06
CA ALA A 67 7.81 4.54 -7.03
C ALA A 67 7.70 3.71 -8.31
N VAL A 68 7.59 2.39 -8.17
CA VAL A 68 7.34 1.49 -9.31
C VAL A 68 6.02 1.81 -10.00
N CYS A 69 4.94 2.01 -9.23
CA CYS A 69 3.62 2.32 -9.78
C CYS A 69 3.56 3.61 -10.59
N ARG A 70 4.38 4.62 -10.23
CA ARG A 70 4.49 5.89 -10.95
C ARG A 70 5.47 5.85 -12.13
N CYS A 71 6.11 4.71 -12.36
CA CYS A 71 7.21 4.57 -13.32
C CYS A 71 8.38 5.51 -13.00
N ASP A 72 8.66 5.74 -11.72
CA ASP A 72 9.83 6.52 -11.29
C ASP A 72 11.12 5.77 -11.69
N THR A 73 12.22 6.51 -11.87
CA THR A 73 13.53 5.87 -12.09
C THR A 73 14.01 5.26 -10.77
N ILE A 74 14.11 3.94 -10.72
CA ILE A 74 14.55 3.24 -9.52
C ILE A 74 16.09 3.30 -9.41
N THR A 75 16.56 3.77 -8.25
CA THR A 75 17.97 3.97 -7.90
C THR A 75 18.29 3.26 -6.59
N ASP A 76 19.58 3.19 -6.24
CA ASP A 76 20.04 2.58 -4.97
C ASP A 76 19.45 3.27 -3.73
N GLU A 77 19.10 4.56 -3.82
CA GLU A 77 18.45 5.30 -2.74
C GLU A 77 17.10 4.71 -2.30
N HIS A 78 16.44 3.96 -3.18
CA HIS A 78 15.16 3.30 -2.86
C HIS A 78 15.32 2.03 -2.02
N PHE A 79 16.56 1.56 -1.81
CA PHE A 79 16.89 0.37 -1.02
C PHE A 79 17.57 0.71 0.32
N LEU A 80 17.85 1.99 0.57
CA LEU A 80 18.41 2.51 1.82
C LEU A 80 17.30 2.86 2.82
#